data_AF-A0A519FI81-F1
#
_entry.id   AF-A0A519FI81-F1
#
_cell.length_a   1.000
_cell.length_b   1.000
_cell.length_c   1.000
_cell.angle_alpha   90.00
_cell.angle_beta   90.00
_cell.angle_gamma   90.00
#
_symmetry.space_group_name_H-M   'P 1'
#
loop_
_entity.id
_entity.type
_entity.pdbx_description
1 polymer ?
#
loop_
_entity_poly.entity_id
_entity_poly.type
_entity_poly.pdbx_seq_one_letter_code
_entity_poly.pdbx_strand_id
1 'polypeptide(L)'
;MTLQIATSEPLKQPCIDADFNVDASSAFQQLVDEQSQLSRDQLSELHKQWLGPHGVFATFSAEVERLGRQAPALDDLSSLGSAERMNEAERAVAFALAQSNRRRATNNPFGSRSRQDLCCVVFDETGAYTLAERYAAYEAMRQSDSDFFIKLIATTRGVTERRIVFHGLLEHYDRLLPIEKSIYPEAYREVQQTHLDREEGLYGPLMLGDSLQNLLTQMTPLELLKQIKAPTDAMACSE
;
A
#
# COMPACT_ATOMS: atom_id res chain seq x y z
N MET A 1 68.21 1.06 -18.45
CA MET A 1 67.11 2.04 -18.44
C MET A 1 65.91 1.33 -17.83
N THR A 2 65.63 1.62 -16.57
CA THR A 2 64.70 0.89 -15.72
C THR A 2 63.35 1.59 -15.77
N LEU A 3 62.32 0.95 -16.32
CA LEU A 3 60.96 1.50 -16.37
C LEU A 3 60.24 1.17 -15.04
N GLN A 4 59.90 2.23 -14.31
CA GLN A 4 59.14 2.18 -13.06
C GLN A 4 57.67 1.88 -13.34
N ILE A 5 57.13 0.98 -12.51
CA ILE A 5 55.72 0.61 -12.44
C ILE A 5 54.97 1.77 -11.76
N ALA A 6 54.02 2.37 -12.47
CA ALA A 6 53.10 3.34 -11.89
C ALA A 6 52.05 2.59 -11.05
N THR A 7 52.08 2.81 -9.74
CA THR A 7 51.00 2.45 -8.81
C THR A 7 49.77 3.31 -9.11
N SER A 8 48.72 2.70 -9.64
CA SER A 8 47.41 3.33 -9.81
C SER A 8 46.73 3.49 -8.46
N GLU A 9 46.41 4.74 -8.11
CA GLU A 9 45.61 5.11 -6.94
C GLU A 9 44.19 4.51 -7.05
N PRO A 10 43.58 4.07 -5.93
CA PRO A 10 42.20 3.59 -5.95
C PRO A 10 41.24 4.76 -6.21
N LEU A 11 40.43 4.61 -7.26
CA LEU A 11 39.29 5.47 -7.56
C LEU A 11 38.42 5.62 -6.31
N LYS A 12 38.33 6.84 -5.79
CA LYS A 12 37.36 7.21 -4.75
C LYS A 12 35.97 7.01 -5.33
N GLN A 13 35.27 5.99 -4.82
CA GLN A 13 33.84 5.85 -4.95
C GLN A 13 33.18 7.13 -4.39
N PRO A 14 32.28 7.81 -5.11
CA PRO A 14 31.54 8.91 -4.51
C PRO A 14 30.62 8.33 -3.44
N CYS A 15 30.80 8.77 -2.19
CA CYS A 15 29.80 8.62 -1.15
C CYS A 15 28.53 9.28 -1.68
N ILE A 16 27.49 8.48 -1.94
CA ILE A 16 26.16 9.00 -2.21
C ILE A 16 25.63 9.46 -0.85
N ASP A 17 25.93 10.70 -0.51
CA ASP A 17 25.20 11.45 0.51
C ASP A 17 23.79 11.62 -0.05
N ALA A 18 22.91 10.73 0.36
CA ALA A 18 21.56 10.71 -0.15
C ALA A 18 20.73 11.80 0.53
N ASP A 19 20.60 12.93 -0.15
CA ASP A 19 19.44 13.81 -0.03
C ASP A 19 18.19 13.03 -0.48
N PHE A 20 17.73 12.08 0.34
CA PHE A 20 16.45 11.40 0.17
C PHE A 20 15.33 12.32 0.61
N ASN A 21 15.04 13.31 -0.22
CA ASN A 21 13.71 13.89 -0.27
C ASN A 21 13.27 13.97 -1.73
N VAL A 22 13.31 12.82 -2.41
CA VAL A 22 12.41 12.62 -3.56
C VAL A 22 11.02 12.78 -2.98
N ASP A 23 10.31 13.82 -3.41
CA ASP A 23 8.91 14.03 -3.04
C ASP A 23 8.18 12.70 -3.27
N ALA A 24 7.63 12.11 -2.22
CA ALA A 24 6.95 10.83 -2.27
C ALA A 24 5.86 10.80 -3.36
N SER A 25 5.27 11.97 -3.64
CA SER A 25 4.33 12.17 -4.74
C SER A 25 4.99 11.92 -6.11
N SER A 26 6.20 12.44 -6.32
CA SER A 26 6.96 12.25 -7.57
C SER A 26 7.43 10.81 -7.76
N ALA A 27 7.92 10.15 -6.70
CA ALA A 27 8.31 8.74 -6.76
C ALA A 27 7.11 7.83 -7.05
N PHE A 28 5.97 8.11 -6.42
CA PHE A 28 4.74 7.38 -6.66
C PHE A 28 4.25 7.58 -8.11
N GLN A 29 4.28 8.81 -8.61
CA GLN A 29 3.88 9.09 -9.99
C GLN A 29 4.78 8.39 -11.00
N GLN A 30 6.10 8.36 -10.75
CA GLN A 30 7.02 7.60 -11.59
C GLN A 30 6.65 6.11 -11.62
N LEU A 31 6.37 5.51 -10.46
CA LEU A 31 5.93 4.11 -10.38
C LEU A 31 4.61 3.87 -11.15
N VAL A 32 3.67 4.81 -11.09
CA VAL A 32 2.43 4.76 -11.87
C VAL A 32 2.73 4.80 -13.37
N ASP A 33 3.60 5.71 -13.80
CA ASP A 33 3.94 5.90 -15.22
C ASP A 33 4.66 4.68 -15.79
N GLU A 34 5.60 4.11 -15.04
CA GLU A 34 6.33 2.89 -15.39
C GLU A 34 5.38 1.70 -15.55
N GLN A 35 4.53 1.46 -14.55
CA GLN A 35 3.57 0.36 -14.60
C GLN A 35 2.50 0.56 -15.68
N SER A 36 2.18 1.80 -16.04
CA SER A 36 1.23 2.10 -17.12
C SER A 36 1.78 1.77 -18.52
N GLN A 37 3.08 1.57 -18.68
CA GLN A 37 3.67 1.08 -19.93
C GLN A 37 3.52 -0.44 -20.11
N LEU A 38 3.12 -1.15 -19.06
CA LEU A 38 2.96 -2.60 -19.10
C LEU A 38 1.53 -2.97 -19.54
N SER A 39 1.42 -4.06 -20.30
CA SER A 39 0.11 -4.64 -20.60
C SER A 39 -0.53 -5.20 -19.33
N ARG A 40 -1.85 -5.33 -19.36
CA ARG A 40 -2.63 -5.91 -18.25
C ARG A 40 -2.18 -7.33 -17.88
N ASP A 41 -1.79 -8.15 -18.87
CA ASP A 41 -1.28 -9.50 -18.63
C ASP A 41 0.08 -9.47 -17.92
N GLN A 42 0.98 -8.56 -18.32
CA GLN A 42 2.26 -8.36 -17.63
C GLN A 42 2.05 -7.88 -16.19
N LEU A 43 1.14 -6.93 -15.97
CA LEU A 43 0.80 -6.46 -14.63
C LEU A 43 0.19 -7.57 -13.77
N SER A 44 -0.70 -8.40 -14.35
CA SER A 44 -1.29 -9.53 -13.64
C SER A 44 -0.22 -10.57 -13.24
N GLU A 45 0.76 -10.80 -14.11
CA GLU A 45 1.85 -11.73 -13.82
C GLU A 45 2.79 -11.18 -12.75
N LEU A 46 3.15 -9.88 -12.82
CA LEU A 46 3.90 -9.21 -11.75
C LEU A 46 3.14 -9.24 -10.42
N HIS A 47 1.82 -9.03 -10.45
CA HIS A 47 0.99 -9.11 -9.26
C HIS A 47 1.06 -10.51 -8.65
N LYS A 48 0.93 -11.58 -9.45
CA LYS A 48 1.05 -12.96 -8.96
C LYS A 48 2.45 -13.24 -8.40
N GLN A 49 3.49 -12.78 -9.09
CA GLN A 49 4.88 -12.96 -8.69
C GLN A 49 5.15 -12.34 -7.32
N TRP A 50 4.64 -11.15 -7.04
CA TRP A 50 4.91 -10.46 -5.78
C TRP A 50 3.89 -10.78 -4.68
N LEU A 51 2.60 -10.60 -5.01
CA LEU A 51 1.48 -10.53 -4.07
C LEU A 51 0.60 -11.79 -4.10
N GLY A 52 0.86 -12.72 -5.02
CA GLY A 52 0.09 -13.96 -5.14
C GLY A 52 0.31 -14.93 -3.98
N PRO A 53 -0.52 -15.99 -3.88
CA PRO A 53 -0.42 -17.00 -2.82
C PRO A 53 0.89 -17.80 -2.81
N HIS A 54 1.62 -17.79 -3.94
CA HIS A 54 2.96 -18.37 -4.08
C HIS A 54 3.98 -17.31 -4.51
N GLY A 55 3.64 -16.04 -4.31
CA GLY A 55 4.50 -14.92 -4.64
C GLY A 55 5.64 -14.75 -3.64
N VAL A 56 6.48 -13.75 -3.91
CA VAL A 56 7.67 -13.41 -3.11
C VAL A 56 7.31 -13.19 -1.64
N PHE A 57 6.27 -12.40 -1.34
CA PHE A 57 5.92 -12.10 0.06
C PHE A 57 5.33 -13.30 0.81
N ALA A 58 4.51 -14.12 0.13
CA ALA A 58 3.99 -15.34 0.72
C ALA A 58 5.12 -16.35 1.03
N THR A 59 6.05 -16.50 0.09
CA THR A 59 7.21 -17.39 0.23
C THR A 59 8.16 -16.89 1.33
N PHE A 60 8.42 -15.58 1.37
CA PHE A 60 9.20 -14.93 2.43
C PHE A 60 8.61 -15.21 3.81
N SER A 61 7.31 -14.96 3.98
CA SER A 61 6.62 -15.16 5.27
C SER A 61 6.69 -16.62 5.73
N ALA A 62 6.41 -17.57 4.83
CA ALA A 62 6.50 -19.00 5.13
C ALA A 62 7.94 -19.45 5.47
N GLU A 63 8.95 -18.87 4.80
CA GLU A 63 10.35 -19.16 5.09
C GLU A 63 10.78 -18.63 6.46
N VAL A 64 10.44 -17.39 6.78
CA VAL A 64 10.68 -16.78 8.11
C VAL A 64 9.94 -17.56 9.19
N GLU A 65 8.72 -18.02 8.94
CA GLU A 65 7.99 -18.86 9.88
C GLU A 65 8.72 -20.17 10.16
N ARG A 66 9.24 -20.83 9.12
CA ARG A 66 9.93 -22.12 9.23
C ARG A 66 11.32 -22.01 9.86
N LEU A 67 12.11 -21.02 9.44
CA LEU A 67 13.54 -20.90 9.73
C LEU A 67 13.90 -19.78 10.72
N GLY A 68 12.97 -18.85 10.99
CA GLY A 68 13.24 -17.68 11.80
C GLY A 68 14.37 -16.84 11.23
N ARG A 69 15.36 -16.47 12.06
CA ARG A 69 16.52 -15.67 11.62
C ARG A 69 17.48 -16.39 10.68
N GLN A 70 17.35 -17.70 10.52
CA GLN A 70 18.19 -18.47 9.60
C GLN A 70 17.60 -18.53 8.19
N ALA A 71 16.50 -17.81 7.93
CA ALA A 71 15.89 -17.72 6.61
C ALA A 71 16.86 -17.04 5.62
N PRO A 72 17.28 -17.71 4.53
CA PRO A 72 18.08 -17.09 3.46
C PRO A 72 17.49 -15.80 2.90
N ALA A 73 16.16 -15.64 2.95
CA ALA A 73 15.49 -14.41 2.53
C ALA A 73 15.84 -13.17 3.37
N LEU A 74 16.66 -13.31 4.42
CA LEU A 74 17.21 -12.23 5.25
C LEU A 74 18.70 -11.95 4.96
N ASP A 75 19.32 -12.63 3.99
CA ASP A 75 20.76 -12.50 3.71
C ASP A 75 21.13 -11.11 3.15
N ASP A 76 20.17 -10.39 2.57
CA ASP A 76 20.34 -9.04 2.03
C ASP A 76 20.72 -7.99 3.10
N LEU A 77 20.43 -8.25 4.38
CA LEU A 77 20.87 -7.43 5.51
C LEU A 77 22.39 -7.24 5.55
N SER A 78 23.15 -8.25 5.13
CA SER A 78 24.63 -8.22 5.13
C SER A 78 25.21 -7.25 4.08
N SER A 79 24.39 -6.82 3.12
CA SER A 79 24.80 -5.91 2.05
C SER A 79 24.60 -4.43 2.40
N LEU A 80 23.97 -4.13 3.55
CA LEU A 80 23.67 -2.76 3.97
C LEU A 80 24.94 -1.99 4.38
N GLY A 81 25.15 -0.83 3.75
CA GLY A 81 26.39 -0.07 3.88
C GLY A 81 26.53 0.81 5.14
N SER A 82 25.48 0.94 5.97
CA SER A 82 25.52 1.79 7.17
C SER A 82 24.79 1.17 8.37
N ALA A 83 25.24 1.53 9.58
CA ALA A 83 24.62 1.08 10.82
C ALA A 83 23.17 1.58 10.96
N GLU A 84 22.86 2.76 10.42
CA GLU A 84 21.52 3.34 10.42
C GLU A 84 20.56 2.51 9.54
N ARG A 85 20.96 2.21 8.30
CA ARG A 85 20.17 1.34 7.41
C ARG A 85 20.01 -0.06 7.95
N MET A 86 21.06 -0.60 8.56
CA MET A 86 20.99 -1.90 9.24
C MET A 86 19.97 -1.88 10.40
N ASN A 87 19.93 -0.81 11.20
CA ASN A 87 18.95 -0.68 12.28
C ASN A 87 17.50 -0.61 11.75
N GLU A 88 17.28 0.18 10.70
CA GLU A 88 15.97 0.30 10.06
C GLU A 88 15.48 -1.04 9.49
N ALA A 89 16.34 -1.75 8.76
CA ALA A 89 16.01 -3.07 8.23
C ALA A 89 15.76 -4.10 9.35
N GLU A 90 16.55 -4.06 10.43
CA GLU A 90 16.39 -4.93 11.60
C GLU A 90 15.02 -4.76 12.30
N ARG A 91 14.44 -3.55 12.27
CA ARG A 91 13.07 -3.34 12.78
C ARG A 91 12.03 -4.06 11.92
N ALA A 92 12.23 -4.12 10.60
CA ALA A 92 11.35 -4.86 9.70
C ALA A 92 11.50 -6.38 9.89
N VAL A 93 12.73 -6.87 10.11
CA VAL A 93 13.00 -8.27 10.46
C VAL A 93 12.33 -8.64 11.79
N ALA A 94 12.43 -7.78 12.81
CA ALA A 94 11.79 -8.00 14.09
C ALA A 94 10.26 -8.11 13.95
N PHE A 95 9.65 -7.25 13.11
CA PHE A 95 8.24 -7.34 12.77
C PHE A 95 7.88 -8.66 12.06
N ALA A 96 8.61 -9.05 11.01
CA ALA A 96 8.36 -10.30 10.29
C ALA A 96 8.45 -11.54 11.21
N LEU A 97 9.45 -11.58 12.10
CA LEU A 97 9.57 -12.63 13.10
C LEU A 97 8.44 -12.63 14.13
N ALA A 98 7.90 -11.46 14.48
CA ALA A 98 6.75 -11.36 15.38
C ALA A 98 5.48 -11.92 14.73
N GLN A 99 5.25 -11.67 13.43
CA GLN A 99 4.11 -12.21 12.68
C GLN A 99 4.11 -13.74 12.66
N SER A 100 5.28 -14.37 12.62
CA SER A 100 5.43 -15.83 12.68
C SER A 100 5.31 -16.44 14.09
N ASN A 101 4.88 -15.66 15.11
CA ASN A 101 4.84 -16.05 16.53
C ASN A 101 6.20 -16.51 17.10
N ARG A 102 7.31 -16.22 16.41
CA ARG A 102 8.68 -16.52 16.87
C ARG A 102 9.21 -15.47 17.84
N ARG A 103 8.56 -14.29 17.90
CA ARG A 103 8.88 -13.18 18.80
C ARG A 103 7.62 -12.55 19.37
N ARG A 104 7.79 -11.70 20.39
CA ARG A 104 6.71 -10.86 20.91
C ARG A 104 6.16 -9.96 19.81
N ALA A 105 4.86 -9.72 19.86
CA ALA A 105 4.19 -8.76 19.00
C ALA A 105 4.98 -7.45 18.95
N THR A 106 5.27 -7.00 17.74
CA THR A 106 6.09 -5.82 17.46
C THR A 106 5.33 -4.95 16.48
N ASN A 107 5.36 -3.63 16.68
CA ASN A 107 4.71 -2.71 15.76
C ASN A 107 5.41 -2.73 14.40
N ASN A 108 4.62 -2.63 13.32
CA ASN A 108 5.16 -2.49 11.99
C ASN A 108 5.89 -1.13 11.85
N PRO A 109 7.19 -1.10 11.49
CA PRO A 109 7.95 0.15 11.38
C PRO A 109 7.44 1.10 10.29
N PHE A 110 6.63 0.62 9.35
CA PHE A 110 6.03 1.40 8.27
C PHE A 110 4.58 1.81 8.55
N GLY A 111 3.99 1.42 9.69
CA GLY A 111 2.55 1.54 9.95
C GLY A 111 1.97 2.96 9.98
N SER A 112 2.80 4.01 10.09
CA SER A 112 2.36 5.41 10.06
C SER A 112 2.60 6.11 8.72
N ARG A 113 3.15 5.41 7.71
CA ARG A 113 3.45 6.02 6.41
C ARG A 113 2.20 6.13 5.55
N SER A 114 2.21 7.07 4.61
CA SER A 114 1.12 7.17 3.64
C SER A 114 1.10 5.95 2.74
N ARG A 115 -0.07 5.65 2.15
CA ARG A 115 -0.19 4.52 1.22
C ARG A 115 0.73 4.66 0.00
N GLN A 116 0.95 5.89 -0.47
CA GLN A 116 1.85 6.17 -1.59
C GLN A 116 3.30 5.88 -1.21
N ASP A 117 3.75 6.29 -0.03
CA ASP A 117 5.08 5.95 0.49
C ASP A 117 5.27 4.43 0.58
N LEU A 118 4.26 3.73 1.07
CA LEU A 118 4.30 2.27 1.19
C LEU A 118 4.44 1.61 -0.17
N CYS A 119 3.72 2.09 -1.19
CA CYS A 119 3.83 1.60 -2.56
C CYS A 119 5.26 1.74 -3.11
N CYS A 120 5.89 2.90 -2.90
CA CYS A 120 7.27 3.14 -3.31
C CYS A 120 8.26 2.19 -2.64
N VAL A 121 8.05 1.84 -1.36
CA VAL A 121 8.87 0.82 -0.68
C VAL A 121 8.60 -0.57 -1.26
N VAL A 122 7.33 -0.98 -1.37
CA VAL A 122 6.93 -2.33 -1.81
C VAL A 122 7.48 -2.67 -3.19
N PHE A 123 7.41 -1.73 -4.12
CA PHE A 123 7.82 -1.91 -5.51
C PHE A 123 9.16 -1.23 -5.83
N ASP A 124 10.00 -0.97 -4.83
CA ASP A 124 11.34 -0.45 -5.07
C ASP A 124 12.18 -1.43 -5.91
N GLU A 125 12.62 -0.95 -7.07
CA GLU A 125 13.54 -1.66 -7.96
C GLU A 125 14.99 -1.16 -7.83
N THR A 126 15.23 -0.09 -7.08
CA THR A 126 16.58 0.48 -6.90
C THR A 126 17.47 -0.37 -5.99
N GLY A 127 16.86 -1.23 -5.17
CA GLY A 127 17.56 -2.05 -4.18
C GLY A 127 17.88 -1.31 -2.89
N ALA A 128 17.22 -0.17 -2.63
CA ALA A 128 17.39 0.62 -1.41
C ALA A 128 16.76 -0.06 -0.18
N TYR A 129 15.75 -0.91 -0.41
CA TYR A 129 15.03 -1.63 0.64
C TYR A 129 15.26 -3.14 0.57
N THR A 130 15.50 -3.73 1.73
CA THR A 130 15.57 -5.19 1.92
C THR A 130 14.21 -5.84 1.69
N LEU A 131 14.19 -7.14 1.42
CA LEU A 131 12.95 -7.90 1.26
C LEU A 131 12.09 -7.87 2.53
N ALA A 132 12.71 -7.87 3.71
CA ALA A 132 12.01 -7.71 4.98
C ALA A 132 11.31 -6.35 5.10
N GLU A 133 11.95 -5.26 4.67
CA GLU A 133 11.35 -3.93 4.64
C GLU A 133 10.18 -3.85 3.66
N ARG A 134 10.36 -4.39 2.46
CA ARG A 134 9.30 -4.46 1.44
C ARG A 134 8.10 -5.27 1.94
N TYR A 135 8.34 -6.40 2.60
CA TYR A 135 7.29 -7.20 3.24
C TYR A 135 6.58 -6.42 4.35
N ALA A 136 7.32 -5.73 5.22
CA ALA A 136 6.72 -4.92 6.27
C ALA A 136 5.88 -3.76 5.70
N ALA A 137 6.35 -3.09 4.64
CA ALA A 137 5.57 -2.06 3.97
C ALA A 137 4.30 -2.62 3.31
N TYR A 138 4.38 -3.80 2.68
CA TYR A 138 3.24 -4.50 2.11
C TYR A 138 2.19 -4.83 3.18
N GLU A 139 2.60 -5.37 4.33
CA GLU A 139 1.69 -5.67 5.43
C GLU A 139 1.06 -4.39 6.04
N ALA A 140 1.80 -3.27 6.10
CA ALA A 140 1.23 -1.99 6.50
C ALA A 140 0.16 -1.50 5.51
N MET A 141 0.40 -1.66 4.21
CA MET A 141 -0.55 -1.29 3.16
C MET A 141 -1.83 -2.12 3.26
N ARG A 142 -1.70 -3.45 3.42
CA ARG A 142 -2.85 -4.34 3.62
C ARG A 142 -3.65 -4.03 4.86
N GLN A 143 -2.97 -3.74 5.97
CA GLN A 143 -3.63 -3.39 7.22
C GLN A 143 -4.44 -2.09 7.05
N SER A 144 -3.85 -1.08 6.43
CA SER A 144 -4.52 0.19 6.12
C SER A 144 -5.77 -0.01 5.25
N ASP A 145 -5.64 -0.78 4.18
CA ASP A 145 -6.77 -1.07 3.28
C ASP A 145 -7.84 -1.93 3.99
N SER A 146 -7.45 -2.91 4.82
CA SER A 146 -8.36 -3.72 5.64
C SER A 146 -9.15 -2.86 6.64
N ASP A 147 -8.47 -1.95 7.36
CA ASP A 147 -9.12 -1.06 8.33
C ASP A 147 -10.12 -0.13 7.66
N PHE A 148 -9.78 0.38 6.47
CA PHE A 148 -10.71 1.13 5.63
C PHE A 148 -11.94 0.30 5.25
N PHE A 149 -11.75 -0.91 4.70
CA PHE A 149 -12.86 -1.75 4.26
C PHE A 149 -13.74 -2.26 5.39
N ILE A 150 -13.19 -2.58 6.56
CA ILE A 150 -13.98 -2.96 7.74
C ILE A 150 -14.96 -1.84 8.10
N LYS A 151 -14.47 -0.59 8.12
CA LYS A 151 -15.30 0.58 8.41
C LYS A 151 -16.29 0.87 7.28
N LEU A 152 -15.85 0.79 6.03
CA LEU A 152 -16.70 1.01 4.86
C LEU A 152 -17.86 0.02 4.82
N ILE A 153 -17.61 -1.28 4.99
CA ILE A 153 -18.65 -2.32 5.01
C ILE A 153 -19.60 -2.10 6.19
N ALA A 154 -19.11 -1.65 7.34
CA ALA A 154 -19.96 -1.35 8.49
C ALA A 154 -20.99 -0.24 8.21
N THR A 155 -20.74 0.66 7.24
CA THR A 155 -21.74 1.66 6.80
C THR A 155 -22.95 1.04 6.11
N THR A 156 -22.90 -0.24 5.76
CA THR A 156 -23.96 -0.93 5.01
C THR A 156 -24.87 -1.81 5.86
N ARG A 157 -24.54 -1.97 7.15
CA ARG A 157 -25.21 -2.92 8.05
C ARG A 157 -26.52 -2.33 8.57
N GLY A 158 -27.63 -3.00 8.26
CA GLY A 158 -28.96 -2.61 8.77
C GLY A 158 -29.49 -1.29 8.22
N VAL A 159 -28.93 -0.78 7.12
CA VAL A 159 -29.34 0.47 6.47
C VAL A 159 -29.52 0.27 4.96
N THR A 160 -30.32 1.13 4.34
CA THR A 160 -30.55 1.16 2.88
C THR A 160 -29.53 2.01 2.14
N GLU A 161 -28.78 2.87 2.83
CA GLU A 161 -27.76 3.72 2.23
C GLU A 161 -26.63 2.90 1.59
N ARG A 162 -26.45 3.00 0.27
CA ARG A 162 -25.38 2.33 -0.48
C ARG A 162 -24.43 3.29 -1.20
N ARG A 163 -24.73 4.58 -1.28
CA ARG A 163 -23.86 5.57 -1.95
C ARG A 163 -22.48 5.61 -1.31
N ILE A 164 -22.42 5.52 0.03
CA ILE A 164 -21.15 5.50 0.79
C ILE A 164 -20.25 4.35 0.34
N VAL A 165 -20.79 3.13 0.23
CA VAL A 165 -19.97 1.96 -0.12
C VAL A 165 -19.49 2.04 -1.57
N PHE A 166 -20.34 2.44 -2.51
CA PHE A 166 -19.92 2.58 -3.91
C PHE A 166 -18.90 3.71 -4.10
N HIS A 167 -19.11 4.87 -3.45
CA HIS A 167 -18.14 5.95 -3.43
C HIS A 167 -16.80 5.50 -2.82
N GLY A 168 -16.83 4.77 -1.71
CA GLY A 168 -15.61 4.27 -1.07
C GLY A 168 -14.87 3.22 -1.90
N LEU A 169 -15.59 2.38 -2.63
CA LEU A 169 -15.00 1.42 -3.57
C LEU A 169 -14.29 2.13 -4.74
N LEU A 170 -14.90 3.19 -5.28
CA LEU A 170 -14.32 4.01 -6.34
C LEU A 170 -13.09 4.78 -5.84
N GLU A 171 -13.20 5.46 -4.69
CA GLU A 171 -12.10 6.20 -4.08
C GLU A 171 -10.90 5.29 -3.81
N HIS A 172 -11.14 4.09 -3.27
CA HIS A 172 -10.08 3.10 -3.07
C HIS A 172 -9.51 2.59 -4.40
N TYR A 173 -10.33 2.31 -5.40
CA TYR A 173 -9.83 1.82 -6.68
C TYR A 173 -8.96 2.86 -7.38
N ASP A 174 -9.34 4.14 -7.35
CA ASP A 174 -8.64 5.20 -8.08
C ASP A 174 -7.22 5.42 -7.58
N ARG A 175 -6.97 5.23 -6.28
CA ARG A 175 -5.65 5.33 -5.62
C ARG A 175 -4.76 4.08 -5.78
N LEU A 176 -5.25 3.00 -6.38
CA LEU A 176 -4.46 1.80 -6.63
C LEU A 176 -3.43 2.03 -7.75
N LEU A 177 -2.27 1.39 -7.61
CA LEU A 177 -1.29 1.26 -8.69
C LEU A 177 -1.85 0.42 -9.84
N PRO A 178 -1.34 0.58 -11.08
CA PRO A 178 -1.75 -0.26 -12.20
C PRO A 178 -1.60 -1.77 -11.94
N ILE A 179 -0.53 -2.21 -11.25
CA ILE A 179 -0.34 -3.61 -10.85
C ILE A 179 -1.47 -4.12 -9.96
N GLU A 180 -1.96 -3.31 -9.04
CA GLU A 180 -3.06 -3.66 -8.14
C GLU A 180 -4.41 -3.64 -8.85
N LYS A 181 -4.62 -2.72 -9.81
CA LYS A 181 -5.82 -2.67 -10.65
C LYS A 181 -5.94 -3.91 -11.56
N SER A 182 -4.82 -4.56 -11.90
CA SER A 182 -4.77 -5.66 -12.86
C SER A 182 -5.59 -6.91 -12.47
N ILE A 183 -5.88 -7.11 -11.18
CA ILE A 183 -6.67 -8.25 -10.70
C ILE A 183 -8.18 -7.98 -10.67
N TYR A 184 -8.62 -6.73 -10.84
CA TYR A 184 -10.04 -6.37 -10.92
C TYR A 184 -10.56 -6.57 -12.33
N PRO A 185 -11.82 -6.99 -12.54
CA PRO A 185 -12.43 -7.03 -13.87
C PRO A 185 -12.21 -5.73 -14.65
N GLU A 186 -12.06 -5.80 -15.98
CA GLU A 186 -11.73 -4.63 -16.80
C GLU A 186 -12.73 -3.47 -16.64
N ALA A 187 -14.03 -3.79 -16.55
CA ALA A 187 -15.09 -2.82 -16.34
C ALA A 187 -15.42 -2.55 -14.85
N TYR A 188 -14.54 -2.90 -13.91
CA TYR A 188 -14.83 -2.84 -12.47
C TYR A 188 -15.24 -1.43 -12.04
N ARG A 189 -14.47 -0.42 -12.45
CA ARG A 189 -14.72 0.98 -12.06
C ARG A 189 -16.06 1.46 -12.62
N GLU A 190 -16.35 1.19 -13.89
CA GLU A 190 -17.59 1.57 -14.57
C GLU A 190 -18.81 0.90 -13.94
N VAL A 191 -18.68 -0.36 -13.53
CA VAL A 191 -19.74 -1.08 -12.81
C VAL A 191 -20.00 -0.43 -11.45
N GLN A 192 -18.97 -0.09 -10.67
CA GLN A 192 -19.16 0.60 -9.39
C GLN A 192 -19.76 2.00 -9.58
N GLN A 193 -19.35 2.73 -10.61
CA GLN A 193 -19.93 4.03 -10.95
C GLN A 193 -21.42 3.91 -11.30
N THR A 194 -21.79 2.93 -12.14
CA THR A 194 -23.19 2.68 -12.51
C THR A 194 -24.05 2.39 -11.27
N HIS A 195 -23.51 1.67 -10.29
CA HIS A 195 -24.19 1.43 -9.03
C HIS A 195 -24.35 2.71 -8.20
N LEU A 196 -23.31 3.55 -8.12
CA LEU A 196 -23.39 4.84 -7.44
C LEU A 196 -24.44 5.75 -8.11
N ASP A 197 -24.37 5.92 -9.43
CA ASP A 197 -25.29 6.75 -10.21
C ASP A 197 -26.74 6.35 -10.00
N ARG A 198 -27.01 5.03 -9.92
CA ARG A 198 -28.34 4.50 -9.65
C ARG A 198 -28.83 4.90 -8.24
N GLU A 199 -27.99 4.76 -7.23
CA GLU A 199 -28.35 5.12 -5.86
C GLU A 199 -28.54 6.63 -5.70
N GLU A 200 -27.72 7.44 -6.38
CA GLU A 200 -27.88 8.89 -6.41
C GLU A 200 -29.13 9.34 -7.17
N GLY A 201 -29.52 8.62 -8.22
CA GLY A 201 -30.80 8.85 -8.91
C GLY A 201 -32.02 8.60 -8.01
N LEU A 202 -31.90 7.71 -7.02
CA LEU A 202 -32.98 7.39 -6.07
C LEU A 202 -32.99 8.31 -4.85
N TYR A 203 -31.82 8.65 -4.32
CA TYR A 203 -31.68 9.30 -3.01
C TYR A 203 -31.03 10.69 -3.06
N GLY A 204 -30.75 11.20 -4.26
CA GLY A 204 -29.98 12.42 -4.50
C GLY A 204 -28.46 12.19 -4.43
N PRO A 205 -27.66 13.19 -4.85
CA PRO A 205 -26.21 13.10 -4.80
C PRO A 205 -25.69 12.95 -3.36
N LEU A 206 -24.63 12.17 -3.18
CA LEU A 206 -23.94 12.06 -1.90
C LEU A 206 -22.93 13.20 -1.75
N MET A 207 -23.24 14.16 -0.86
CA MET A 207 -22.33 15.26 -0.56
C MET A 207 -21.48 14.93 0.67
N LEU A 208 -20.18 14.73 0.46
CA LEU A 208 -19.20 14.52 1.53
C LEU A 208 -18.33 15.76 1.69
N GLY A 209 -17.96 16.11 2.92
CA GLY A 209 -17.07 17.24 3.21
C GLY A 209 -15.58 16.93 3.00
N ASP A 210 -15.23 15.65 2.86
CA ASP A 210 -13.87 15.15 2.67
C ASP A 210 -13.95 13.73 2.05
N SER A 211 -12.81 13.16 1.68
CA SER A 211 -12.65 11.77 1.27
C SER A 211 -13.13 10.79 2.35
N LEU A 212 -13.67 9.63 1.94
CA LEU A 212 -14.11 8.61 2.88
C LEU A 212 -12.95 8.03 3.68
N GLN A 213 -11.75 7.98 3.10
CA GLN A 213 -10.54 7.58 3.81
C GLN A 213 -10.28 8.48 5.04
N ASN A 214 -10.42 9.80 4.89
CA ASN A 214 -10.25 10.76 5.98
C ASN A 214 -11.41 10.69 6.97
N LEU A 215 -12.65 10.70 6.47
CA LEU A 215 -13.85 10.66 7.32
C LEU A 215 -13.85 9.42 8.21
N LEU A 216 -13.61 8.23 7.64
CA LEU A 216 -13.58 6.98 8.41
C LEU A 216 -12.37 6.86 9.35
N THR A 217 -11.37 7.74 9.24
CA THR A 217 -10.28 7.84 10.22
C THR A 217 -10.70 8.69 11.42
N GLN A 218 -11.56 9.69 11.20
CA GLN A 218 -11.95 10.68 12.21
C GLN A 218 -13.25 10.34 12.95
N MET A 219 -14.12 9.54 12.34
CA MET A 219 -15.42 9.18 12.91
C MET A 219 -15.79 7.72 12.66
N THR A 220 -16.74 7.23 13.44
CA THR A 220 -17.31 5.90 13.28
C THR A 220 -18.25 5.83 12.07
N PRO A 221 -18.46 4.63 11.49
CA PRO A 221 -19.45 4.43 10.42
C PRO A 221 -20.85 4.93 10.79
N LEU A 222 -21.26 4.78 12.06
CA LEU A 222 -22.56 5.23 12.55
C LEU A 222 -22.66 6.77 12.61
N GLU A 223 -21.59 7.45 13.00
CA GLU A 223 -21.54 8.92 13.00
C GLU A 223 -21.60 9.48 11.58
N LEU A 224 -20.87 8.86 10.64
CA LEU A 224 -20.94 9.23 9.23
C LEU A 224 -22.38 9.09 8.69
N LEU A 225 -23.04 7.96 8.97
CA LEU A 225 -24.43 7.73 8.56
C LEU A 225 -25.40 8.78 9.11
N LYS A 226 -25.19 9.26 10.35
CA LYS A 226 -26.04 10.31 10.96
C LYS A 226 -25.86 11.68 10.29
N GLN A 227 -24.72 11.94 9.66
CA GLN A 227 -24.44 13.20 8.98
C GLN A 227 -25.04 13.25 7.56
N ILE A 228 -25.31 12.10 6.98
CA ILE A 228 -25.93 12.00 5.65
C ILE A 228 -27.42 12.23 5.82
N LYS A 229 -27.92 13.33 5.27
CA LYS A 229 -29.35 13.63 5.28
C LYS A 229 -30.10 12.56 4.49
N ALA A 230 -31.07 11.91 5.13
CA ALA A 230 -32.06 11.13 4.40
C ALA A 230 -32.93 12.11 3.57
N PRO A 231 -33.26 11.79 2.31
CA PRO A 231 -34.12 12.65 1.49
C PRO A 231 -35.54 12.85 2.04
N THR A 232 -35.94 12.16 3.11
CA THR A 232 -37.28 12.27 3.72
C THR A 232 -37.57 13.63 4.36
N ASP A 233 -36.55 14.43 4.70
CA ASP A 233 -36.77 15.77 5.25
C ASP A 233 -37.08 16.83 4.18
N ALA A 234 -36.90 16.52 2.89
CA ALA A 234 -37.21 17.43 1.79
C ALA A 234 -38.67 17.38 1.34
N MET A 235 -39.40 16.30 1.64
CA MET A 235 -40.82 16.15 1.28
C MET A 235 -41.79 16.55 2.41
N ALA A 236 -41.30 16.84 3.62
CA ALA A 236 -42.14 17.22 4.77
C ALA A 236 -42.37 18.74 4.88
N CYS A 237 -41.83 19.57 3.98
CA CYS A 237 -42.03 21.03 3.97
C CYS A 237 -42.89 21.50 2.79
N SER A 238 -43.87 20.70 2.37
CA SER A 238 -44.85 21.08 1.35
C SER A 238 -46.24 20.61 1.75
N GLU A 239 -46.75 21.10 2.88
CA GLU A 239 -48.19 21.19 3.18
C GLU A 239 -48.50 22.52 3.87
#